data_AF-A0A956HN45-F1
#
_entry.id   AF-A0A956HN45-F1
#
_cell.length_a   1.000
_cell.length_b   1.000
_cell.length_c   1.000
_cell.angle_alpha   90.00
_cell.angle_beta   90.00
_cell.angle_gamma   90.00
#
_symmetry.space_group_name_H-M   'P 1'
#
loop_
_entity.id
_entity.type
_entity.pdbx_description
1 polymer ?
#
loop_
_entity_poly.entity_id
_entity_poly.type
_entity_poly.pdbx_seq_one_letter_code
_entity_poly.pdbx_strand_id
1 'polypeptide(L)'
;MNRTAVFLLATTMTFALPLTACDGGNTEGSEDPTGDGDVDHTCEIDGDITEDTTWSLDACDEYALATDTLVFVRGSTLTVEPGVVVRGGAGSALVIDKDARIVADGTADAPIVFTSFDPDNASPGDWGGLVLLGEATINIEGGKALAEGFPTPPEYGGTTDSHDCGTLRYVRVEYAGFAISEGNELNGITFYACGTETTVSYVQSHMGLDDGIEMFGGGFDADHIVVTGASDDSLDMDQGFHGKIQDVFIQQNPMVGDNCFEVSN
;
A
#
# COMPACT_ATOMS: atom_id res chain seq x y z
N MET A 1 63.15 -18.16 -13.34
CA MET A 1 63.49 -19.08 -14.45
C MET A 1 63.36 -20.51 -13.95
N ASN A 2 62.22 -21.18 -14.16
CA ASN A 2 62.11 -22.41 -14.96
C ASN A 2 60.64 -22.81 -14.98
N ARG A 3 60.11 -23.04 -16.18
CA ARG A 3 58.70 -23.35 -16.44
C ARG A 3 58.48 -24.85 -16.26
N THR A 4 57.41 -25.25 -15.58
CA THR A 4 56.82 -26.56 -15.80
C THR A 4 55.30 -26.44 -15.72
N ALA A 5 54.66 -26.41 -16.88
CA ALA A 5 53.22 -26.59 -17.01
C ALA A 5 52.94 -28.10 -16.91
N VAL A 6 52.03 -28.48 -16.03
CA VAL A 6 51.48 -29.84 -15.97
C VAL A 6 50.03 -29.76 -16.43
N PHE A 7 49.81 -30.22 -17.65
CA PHE A 7 48.50 -30.61 -18.17
C PHE A 7 48.14 -31.96 -17.54
N LEU A 8 46.97 -32.10 -16.93
CA LEU A 8 46.43 -33.42 -16.60
C LEU A 8 44.96 -33.53 -17.04
N LEU A 9 44.77 -34.56 -17.87
CA LEU A 9 43.58 -35.11 -18.51
C LEU A 9 42.25 -34.95 -17.75
N ALA A 10 41.26 -34.37 -18.42
CA ALA A 10 39.85 -34.61 -18.13
C ALA A 10 39.49 -36.05 -18.54
N THR A 11 39.05 -36.85 -17.58
CA THR A 11 38.57 -38.21 -17.84
C THR A 11 37.05 -38.17 -17.81
N THR A 12 36.41 -38.29 -18.97
CA THR A 12 34.95 -38.42 -19.10
C THR A 12 34.53 -39.80 -18.61
N MET A 13 33.75 -39.86 -17.53
CA MET A 13 33.18 -41.09 -17.00
C MET A 13 31.79 -41.27 -17.60
N THR A 14 31.68 -42.12 -18.62
CA THR A 14 30.40 -42.53 -19.22
C THR A 14 29.73 -43.54 -18.31
N PHE A 15 28.60 -43.18 -17.72
CA PHE A 15 27.77 -44.09 -16.93
C PHE A 15 26.91 -44.93 -17.89
N ALA A 16 27.12 -46.24 -17.92
CA ALA A 16 26.28 -47.19 -18.66
C ALA A 16 25.16 -47.70 -17.75
N LEU A 17 23.90 -47.45 -18.16
CA LEU A 17 22.70 -48.03 -17.54
C LEU A 17 22.56 -49.51 -17.94
N PRO A 18 22.26 -50.43 -17.00
CA PRO A 18 21.74 -51.74 -17.36
C PRO A 18 20.23 -51.64 -17.67
N LEU A 19 19.86 -52.06 -18.87
CA LEU A 19 18.49 -52.42 -19.23
C LEU A 19 18.13 -53.76 -18.57
N THR A 20 17.22 -53.73 -17.59
CA THR A 20 16.42 -54.90 -17.22
C THR A 20 15.02 -54.69 -17.79
N ALA A 21 14.68 -55.50 -18.77
CA ALA A 21 13.31 -55.71 -19.21
C ALA A 21 12.63 -56.72 -18.27
N CYS A 22 11.52 -56.32 -17.66
CA CYS A 22 10.52 -57.23 -17.12
C CYS A 22 9.16 -56.88 -17.73
N ASP A 23 8.50 -57.94 -18.18
CA ASP A 23 7.31 -58.02 -18.99
C ASP A 23 6.03 -57.91 -18.13
N GLY A 24 4.99 -57.29 -18.71
CA GLY A 24 3.57 -57.60 -18.46
C GLY A 24 2.89 -57.04 -17.22
N GLY A 25 2.10 -55.97 -17.38
CA GLY A 25 1.04 -55.60 -16.43
C GLY A 25 0.48 -54.19 -16.61
N ASN A 26 -0.66 -54.09 -17.29
CA ASN A 26 -1.40 -52.86 -17.57
C ASN A 26 -1.97 -52.22 -16.29
N THR A 27 -1.45 -51.06 -15.87
CA THR A 27 -2.16 -50.06 -15.06
C THR A 27 -1.76 -48.65 -15.51
N GLU A 28 -2.74 -47.76 -15.48
CA GLU A 28 -2.76 -46.42 -16.09
C GLU A 28 -1.60 -45.52 -15.67
N GLY A 29 -1.24 -44.60 -16.57
CA GLY A 29 -0.05 -43.78 -16.50
C GLY A 29 0.03 -42.92 -15.25
N SER A 30 1.16 -43.01 -14.56
CA SER A 30 1.65 -41.96 -13.68
C SER A 30 2.06 -40.76 -14.53
N GLU A 31 1.35 -39.65 -14.38
CA GLU A 31 1.79 -38.37 -14.91
C GLU A 31 3.02 -37.88 -14.14
N ASP A 32 4.02 -37.50 -14.93
CA ASP A 32 5.27 -36.82 -14.57
C ASP A 32 4.95 -35.40 -14.06
N PRO A 33 5.41 -34.95 -12.87
CA PRO A 33 5.16 -33.59 -12.41
C PRO A 33 6.22 -32.67 -13.02
N THR A 34 6.15 -32.42 -14.32
CA THR A 34 6.83 -31.27 -14.92
C THR A 34 5.77 -30.25 -15.31
N GLY A 35 5.45 -29.40 -14.35
CA GLY A 35 4.54 -28.26 -14.51
C GLY A 35 4.89 -27.20 -13.48
N ASP A 36 6.15 -26.75 -13.47
CA ASP A 36 6.52 -25.50 -12.83
C ASP A 36 6.04 -24.37 -13.76
N GLY A 37 4.74 -24.13 -13.70
CA GLY A 37 4.18 -22.84 -14.10
C GLY A 37 4.16 -22.02 -12.82
N ASP A 38 5.00 -20.99 -12.78
CA ASP A 38 4.99 -19.94 -11.78
C ASP A 38 3.58 -19.35 -11.72
N VAL A 39 2.76 -19.82 -10.77
CA VAL A 39 1.43 -19.28 -10.53
C VAL A 39 1.66 -18.13 -9.57
N ASP A 40 1.54 -16.91 -10.08
CA ASP A 40 1.57 -15.68 -9.29
C ASP A 40 0.76 -15.87 -8.00
N HIS A 41 1.45 -15.85 -6.85
CA HIS A 41 0.86 -16.12 -5.55
C HIS A 41 0.32 -14.82 -4.95
N THR A 42 -0.87 -14.43 -5.41
CA THR A 42 -1.64 -13.33 -4.84
C THR A 42 -2.31 -13.74 -3.53
N CYS A 43 -2.13 -12.93 -2.49
CA CYS A 43 -2.84 -13.06 -1.22
C CYS A 43 -4.03 -12.11 -1.15
N GLU A 44 -5.23 -12.67 -1.25
CA GLU A 44 -6.49 -11.94 -1.12
C GLU A 44 -6.76 -11.57 0.35
N ILE A 45 -7.17 -10.33 0.58
CA ILE A 45 -7.52 -9.74 1.87
C ILE A 45 -8.98 -9.28 1.79
N ASP A 46 -9.87 -10.06 2.41
CA ASP A 46 -11.33 -9.89 2.34
C ASP A 46 -11.98 -9.51 3.68
N GLY A 47 -11.17 -9.13 4.67
CA GLY A 47 -11.65 -8.76 5.99
C GLY A 47 -10.61 -8.07 6.85
N ASP A 48 -11.03 -7.73 8.06
CA ASP A 48 -10.23 -6.95 9.00
C ASP A 48 -9.00 -7.72 9.51
N ILE A 49 -7.91 -6.98 9.69
CA ILE A 49 -6.67 -7.43 10.32
C ILE A 49 -6.73 -7.06 11.79
N THR A 50 -6.80 -8.07 12.66
CA THR A 50 -7.00 -7.89 14.11
C THR A 50 -5.84 -8.41 14.96
N GLU A 51 -4.79 -8.91 14.30
CA GLU A 51 -3.55 -9.38 14.91
C GLU A 51 -2.37 -8.84 14.11
N ASP A 52 -1.21 -8.70 14.77
CA ASP A 52 0.01 -8.23 14.11
C ASP A 52 0.31 -9.08 12.87
N THR A 53 0.37 -8.42 11.71
CA THR A 53 0.46 -9.07 10.41
C THR A 53 1.63 -8.46 9.63
N THR A 54 2.36 -9.31 8.92
CA THR A 54 3.44 -8.88 8.00
C THR A 54 3.09 -9.28 6.59
N TRP A 55 3.09 -8.31 5.69
CA TRP A 55 3.01 -8.51 4.25
C TRP A 55 4.43 -8.48 3.68
N SER A 56 4.85 -9.56 3.02
CA SER A 56 6.20 -9.75 2.49
C SER A 56 6.21 -10.55 1.20
N LEU A 57 7.25 -10.31 0.39
CA LEU A 57 7.49 -11.04 -0.86
C LEU A 57 7.95 -12.49 -0.64
N ASP A 58 8.28 -12.87 0.60
CA ASP A 58 8.53 -14.27 0.97
C ASP A 58 7.20 -15.04 1.15
N ALA A 59 6.11 -14.34 1.46
CA ALA A 59 4.81 -14.94 1.71
C ALA A 59 3.93 -14.93 0.46
N CYS A 60 3.87 -13.81 -0.25
CA CYS A 60 2.99 -13.59 -1.40
C CYS A 60 3.73 -12.70 -2.42
N ASP A 61 3.53 -12.95 -3.72
CA ASP A 61 4.10 -12.08 -4.76
C ASP A 61 3.45 -10.69 -4.73
N GLU A 62 2.16 -10.65 -4.38
CA GLU A 62 1.39 -9.43 -4.16
C GLU A 62 0.19 -9.68 -3.22
N TYR A 63 -0.40 -8.59 -2.74
CA TYR A 63 -1.58 -8.59 -1.88
C TYR A 63 -2.73 -7.90 -2.60
N ALA A 64 -3.94 -8.46 -2.53
CA ALA A 64 -5.13 -7.89 -3.16
C ALA A 64 -6.21 -7.62 -2.12
N LEU A 65 -6.70 -6.38 -2.04
CA LEU A 65 -7.86 -6.01 -1.24
C LEU A 65 -9.12 -6.35 -2.04
N ALA A 66 -9.98 -7.19 -1.46
CA ALA A 66 -11.19 -7.64 -2.14
C ALA A 66 -12.13 -6.47 -2.48
N THR A 67 -12.85 -6.59 -3.60
CA THR A 67 -13.85 -5.60 -4.01
C THR A 67 -14.91 -5.37 -2.94
N ASP A 68 -15.46 -4.16 -2.86
CA ASP A 68 -16.48 -3.73 -1.89
C ASP A 68 -16.07 -3.99 -0.42
N THR A 69 -14.76 -4.04 -0.13
CA THR A 69 -14.22 -4.37 1.19
C THR A 69 -13.33 -3.25 1.73
N LEU A 70 -13.81 -2.55 2.76
CA LEU A 70 -12.95 -1.69 3.57
C LEU A 70 -12.18 -2.59 4.56
N VAL A 71 -10.89 -2.77 4.32
CA VAL A 71 -10.01 -3.60 5.15
C VAL A 71 -9.51 -2.75 6.30
N PHE A 72 -10.00 -3.00 7.52
CA PHE A 72 -9.50 -2.31 8.70
C PHE A 72 -8.38 -3.08 9.38
N VAL A 73 -7.31 -2.38 9.75
CA VAL A 73 -6.35 -2.84 10.75
C VAL A 73 -6.82 -2.31 12.11
N ARG A 74 -7.05 -3.20 13.08
CA ARG A 74 -7.57 -2.85 14.41
C ARG A 74 -6.74 -3.49 15.51
N GLY A 75 -6.44 -2.71 16.55
CA GLY A 75 -5.75 -3.18 17.76
C GLY A 75 -4.38 -3.84 17.51
N SER A 76 -3.78 -3.64 16.33
CA SER A 76 -2.65 -4.41 15.82
C SER A 76 -1.74 -3.55 14.93
N THR A 77 -0.58 -4.09 14.59
CA THR A 77 0.35 -3.51 13.61
C THR A 77 0.30 -4.26 12.29
N LEU A 78 0.05 -3.54 11.19
CA LEU A 78 0.32 -4.05 9.84
C LEU A 78 1.73 -3.61 9.42
N THR A 79 2.62 -4.56 9.21
CA THR A 79 3.95 -4.31 8.62
C THR A 79 3.90 -4.67 7.14
N VAL A 80 4.29 -3.73 6.27
CA VAL A 80 4.40 -3.95 4.82
C VAL A 80 5.89 -3.84 4.47
N GLU A 81 6.50 -4.94 4.04
CA GLU A 81 7.93 -4.99 3.75
C GLU A 81 8.27 -4.27 2.43
N PRO A 82 9.53 -3.79 2.27
CA PRO A 82 9.98 -3.12 1.06
C PRO A 82 9.70 -3.94 -0.22
N GLY A 83 9.22 -3.25 -1.26
CA GLY A 83 8.95 -3.85 -2.57
C GLY A 83 7.59 -4.52 -2.70
N VAL A 84 6.81 -4.65 -1.61
CA VAL A 84 5.46 -5.19 -1.67
C VAL A 84 4.54 -4.32 -2.53
N VAL A 85 3.75 -4.99 -3.36
CA VAL A 85 2.64 -4.40 -4.12
C VAL A 85 1.32 -4.82 -3.49
N VAL A 86 0.46 -3.84 -3.26
CA VAL A 86 -0.91 -4.01 -2.74
C VAL A 86 -1.87 -3.46 -3.79
N ARG A 87 -2.80 -4.31 -4.23
CA ARG A 87 -3.78 -4.03 -5.27
C ARG A 87 -5.16 -3.81 -4.66
N GLY A 88 -5.76 -2.66 -4.88
CA GLY A 88 -7.12 -2.34 -4.42
C GLY A 88 -8.17 -2.68 -5.48
N GLY A 89 -9.14 -3.52 -5.14
CA GLY A 89 -10.35 -3.71 -5.94
C GLY A 89 -11.31 -2.51 -5.83
N ALA A 90 -12.26 -2.42 -6.77
CA ALA A 90 -13.34 -1.43 -6.73
C ALA A 90 -14.08 -1.47 -5.39
N GLY A 91 -14.29 -0.30 -4.77
CA GLY A 91 -14.93 -0.18 -3.46
C GLY A 91 -14.10 -0.66 -2.27
N SER A 92 -12.84 -1.05 -2.48
CA SER A 92 -11.92 -1.42 -1.40
C SER A 92 -11.16 -0.21 -0.85
N ALA A 93 -10.70 -0.27 0.39
CA ALA A 93 -9.72 0.69 0.94
C ALA A 93 -8.92 0.01 2.06
N LEU A 94 -7.73 0.51 2.34
CA LEU A 94 -6.96 0.10 3.53
C LEU A 94 -7.09 1.17 4.61
N VAL A 95 -7.62 0.78 5.77
CA VAL A 95 -7.95 1.70 6.85
C VAL A 95 -7.20 1.29 8.11
N ILE A 96 -6.33 2.16 8.61
CA ILE A 96 -5.62 1.97 9.87
C ILE A 96 -6.45 2.64 10.96
N ASP A 97 -7.10 1.84 11.81
CA ASP A 97 -7.95 2.35 12.88
C ASP A 97 -7.09 2.99 14.00
N LYS A 98 -7.70 3.83 14.83
CA LYS A 98 -6.99 4.66 15.83
C LYS A 98 -6.31 3.87 16.95
N ASP A 99 -6.62 2.60 17.09
CA ASP A 99 -5.98 1.65 18.00
C ASP A 99 -4.96 0.73 17.31
N ALA A 100 -4.67 0.97 16.03
CA ALA A 100 -3.73 0.27 15.19
C ALA A 100 -2.64 1.20 14.65
N ARG A 101 -1.66 0.62 13.96
CA ARG A 101 -0.64 1.37 13.20
C ARG A 101 -0.16 0.60 11.98
N ILE A 102 0.37 1.32 10.99
CA ILE A 102 1.05 0.74 9.82
C ILE A 102 2.56 0.99 9.87
N VAL A 103 3.35 0.01 9.45
CA VAL A 103 4.79 0.16 9.19
C VAL A 103 5.03 -0.19 7.73
N ALA A 104 4.91 0.80 6.84
CA ALA A 104 5.26 0.71 5.43
C ALA A 104 6.56 1.47 5.21
N ASP A 105 7.68 0.80 5.51
CA ASP A 105 9.02 1.39 5.52
C ASP A 105 9.85 0.85 4.34
N GLY A 106 9.48 1.26 3.13
CA GLY A 106 10.15 0.91 1.89
C GLY A 106 11.52 1.56 1.74
N THR A 107 12.14 1.38 0.58
CA THR A 107 13.42 2.01 0.25
C THR A 107 13.40 2.61 -1.16
N ALA A 108 14.37 3.46 -1.48
CA ALA A 108 14.51 4.01 -2.83
C ALA A 108 14.63 2.92 -3.92
N ASP A 109 15.27 1.79 -3.60
CA ASP A 109 15.47 0.67 -4.53
C ASP A 109 14.29 -0.31 -4.54
N ALA A 110 13.45 -0.30 -3.49
CA ALA A 110 12.30 -1.17 -3.32
C ALA A 110 11.16 -0.40 -2.63
N PRO A 111 10.48 0.52 -3.35
CA PRO A 111 9.35 1.25 -2.81
C PRO A 111 8.16 0.30 -2.61
N ILE A 112 7.28 0.64 -1.67
CA ILE A 112 6.00 -0.04 -1.48
C ILE A 112 4.96 0.66 -2.36
N VAL A 113 4.14 -0.12 -3.08
CA VAL A 113 3.16 0.42 -4.02
C VAL A 113 1.77 -0.07 -3.66
N PHE A 114 0.86 0.86 -3.39
CA PHE A 114 -0.57 0.61 -3.29
C PHE A 114 -1.23 1.16 -4.56
N THR A 115 -1.92 0.33 -5.33
CA THR A 115 -2.39 0.69 -6.69
C THR A 115 -3.68 -0.03 -7.06
N SER A 116 -4.23 0.28 -8.23
CA SER A 116 -5.41 -0.38 -8.81
C SER A 116 -5.23 -1.90 -8.92
N PHE A 117 -6.33 -2.65 -8.87
CA PHE A 117 -6.33 -4.09 -9.15
C PHE A 117 -5.81 -4.44 -10.55
N ASP A 118 -6.06 -3.58 -11.54
CA ASP A 118 -5.57 -3.71 -12.91
C ASP A 118 -4.70 -2.48 -13.28
N PRO A 119 -3.43 -2.45 -12.84
CA PRO A 119 -2.56 -1.28 -13.04
C PRO A 119 -2.28 -0.97 -14.52
N ASP A 120 -2.37 -1.97 -15.41
CA ASP A 120 -2.17 -1.78 -16.85
C ASP A 120 -3.34 -1.03 -17.52
N ASN A 121 -4.52 -1.02 -16.90
CA ASN A 121 -5.72 -0.33 -17.38
C ASN A 121 -6.32 0.61 -16.31
N ALA A 122 -5.47 1.09 -15.39
CA ALA A 122 -5.92 1.84 -14.24
C ALA A 122 -6.57 3.18 -14.58
N SER A 123 -7.56 3.55 -13.77
CA SER A 123 -8.26 4.83 -13.81
C SER A 123 -8.33 5.46 -12.42
N PRO A 124 -8.40 6.79 -12.32
CA PRO A 124 -8.66 7.44 -11.04
C PRO A 124 -9.92 6.87 -10.38
N GLY A 125 -9.84 6.55 -9.09
CA GLY A 125 -10.96 6.04 -8.31
C GLY A 125 -11.21 4.54 -8.48
N ASP A 126 -10.25 3.78 -8.99
CA ASP A 126 -10.34 2.32 -9.08
C ASP A 126 -10.45 1.64 -7.71
N TRP A 127 -9.96 2.31 -6.65
CA TRP A 127 -10.08 1.88 -5.25
C TRP A 127 -10.05 3.10 -4.32
N GLY A 128 -10.30 2.89 -3.04
CA GLY A 128 -10.53 3.94 -2.04
C GLY A 128 -9.27 4.56 -1.43
N GLY A 129 -8.09 4.00 -1.66
CA GLY A 129 -6.85 4.58 -1.12
C GLY A 129 -6.52 4.14 0.31
N LEU A 130 -5.62 4.90 0.92
CA LEU A 130 -5.06 4.62 2.25
C LEU A 130 -5.57 5.63 3.27
N VAL A 131 -6.19 5.14 4.34
CA VAL A 131 -6.76 5.99 5.41
C VAL A 131 -6.08 5.66 6.74
N LEU A 132 -5.62 6.69 7.46
CA LEU A 132 -5.04 6.55 8.79
C LEU A 132 -5.83 7.39 9.79
N LEU A 133 -6.39 6.72 10.81
CA LEU A 133 -7.16 7.34 11.89
C LEU A 133 -6.27 7.51 13.12
N GLY A 134 -6.36 8.67 13.75
CA GLY A 134 -5.59 9.02 14.94
C GLY A 134 -6.41 9.72 16.00
N GLU A 135 -5.75 9.99 17.12
CA GLU A 135 -6.34 10.60 18.32
C GLU A 135 -5.73 11.98 18.66
N ALA A 136 -5.03 12.62 17.72
CA ALA A 136 -4.50 13.97 17.90
C ALA A 136 -5.61 15.03 17.92
N THR A 137 -5.26 16.25 18.33
CA THR A 137 -6.22 17.36 18.40
C THR A 137 -6.69 17.78 17.01
N ILE A 138 -7.99 18.10 16.89
CA ILE A 138 -8.62 18.67 15.69
C ILE A 138 -9.36 19.97 16.06
N ASN A 139 -9.55 20.88 15.10
CA ASN A 139 -10.26 22.15 15.27
C ASN A 139 -11.79 22.02 15.12
N ILE A 140 -12.37 20.97 15.72
CA ILE A 140 -13.82 20.75 15.73
C ILE A 140 -14.34 20.86 17.16
N GLU A 141 -15.55 21.43 17.35
CA GLU A 141 -16.17 21.52 18.67
C GLU A 141 -16.30 20.12 19.31
N GLY A 142 -15.75 19.96 20.52
CA GLY A 142 -15.71 18.68 21.21
C GLY A 142 -14.46 17.84 20.93
N GLY A 143 -13.60 18.24 19.98
CA GLY A 143 -12.29 17.63 19.70
C GLY A 143 -12.37 16.25 19.05
N LYS A 144 -13.53 15.85 18.54
CA LYS A 144 -13.80 14.56 17.91
C LYS A 144 -14.79 14.72 16.77
N ALA A 145 -14.64 13.93 15.71
CA ALA A 145 -15.51 13.94 14.55
C ALA A 145 -15.67 12.52 13.99
N LEU A 146 -16.59 12.37 13.02
CA LEU A 146 -16.80 11.14 12.27
C LEU A 146 -16.14 11.28 10.90
N ALA A 147 -15.33 10.31 10.49
CA ALA A 147 -14.60 10.34 9.23
C ALA A 147 -15.56 10.24 8.04
N GLU A 148 -15.31 11.01 6.99
CA GLU A 148 -16.02 10.90 5.71
C GLU A 148 -15.41 9.80 4.83
N GLY A 149 -16.13 9.43 3.77
CA GLY A 149 -15.76 8.31 2.90
C GLY A 149 -16.11 6.93 3.46
N PHE A 150 -17.09 6.85 4.38
CA PHE A 150 -17.49 5.57 5.01
C PHE A 150 -19.02 5.35 5.04
N PRO A 151 -19.51 4.12 4.78
CA PRO A 151 -20.91 3.77 5.03
C PRO A 151 -21.27 3.79 6.53
N THR A 152 -20.29 3.47 7.38
CA THR A 152 -20.37 3.59 8.84
C THR A 152 -19.11 4.31 9.33
N PRO A 153 -19.16 5.65 9.43
CA PRO A 153 -18.03 6.48 9.82
C PRO A 153 -17.37 6.08 11.15
N PRO A 154 -16.06 5.79 11.18
CA PRO A 154 -15.31 5.70 12.42
C PRO A 154 -15.12 7.09 13.05
N GLU A 155 -15.00 7.12 14.38
CA GLU A 155 -14.66 8.35 15.12
C GLU A 155 -13.14 8.56 15.10
N TYR A 156 -12.70 9.81 14.87
CA TYR A 156 -11.30 10.23 14.99
C TYR A 156 -11.18 11.51 15.82
N GLY A 157 -9.94 11.89 16.12
CA GLY A 157 -9.62 13.05 16.93
C GLY A 157 -9.62 12.75 18.42
N GLY A 158 -8.95 13.62 19.17
CA GLY A 158 -8.82 13.46 20.61
C GLY A 158 -7.92 14.53 21.22
N THR A 159 -7.06 14.10 22.13
CA THR A 159 -6.16 14.98 22.89
C THR A 159 -4.72 14.44 22.91
N THR A 160 -4.41 13.46 22.07
CA THR A 160 -3.13 12.76 22.05
C THR A 160 -2.32 13.27 20.86
N ASP A 161 -1.77 14.48 20.95
CA ASP A 161 -0.98 15.08 19.84
C ASP A 161 0.28 14.28 19.47
N SER A 162 0.69 13.34 20.32
CA SER A 162 1.76 12.37 20.04
C SER A 162 1.26 11.04 19.49
N HIS A 163 -0.01 10.93 19.06
CA HIS A 163 -0.54 9.67 18.53
C HIS A 163 0.24 9.24 17.28
N ASP A 164 0.68 7.99 17.27
CA ASP A 164 1.49 7.39 16.20
C ASP A 164 0.59 6.55 15.29
N CYS A 165 0.19 7.11 14.15
CA CYS A 165 -0.52 6.36 13.12
C CYS A 165 0.38 5.36 12.37
N GLY A 166 1.70 5.50 12.50
CA GLY A 166 2.67 4.62 11.87
C GLY A 166 3.72 5.33 11.01
N THR A 167 4.29 4.57 10.09
CA THR A 167 5.34 5.02 9.18
C THR A 167 4.96 4.74 7.74
N LEU A 168 4.98 5.79 6.92
CA LEU A 168 4.96 5.72 5.46
C LEU A 168 6.30 6.28 4.95
N ARG A 169 7.16 5.40 4.43
CA ARG A 169 8.44 5.81 3.83
C ARG A 169 8.71 5.07 2.53
N TYR A 170 9.06 5.81 1.47
CA TYR A 170 9.16 5.28 0.10
C TYR A 170 7.89 4.52 -0.32
N VAL A 171 6.75 5.20 -0.20
CA VAL A 171 5.42 4.66 -0.49
C VAL A 171 4.81 5.41 -1.67
N ARG A 172 4.19 4.68 -2.60
CA ARG A 172 3.35 5.22 -3.67
C ARG A 172 1.92 4.74 -3.48
N VAL A 173 0.96 5.65 -3.54
CA VAL A 173 -0.47 5.35 -3.54
C VAL A 173 -1.06 5.88 -4.84
N GLU A 174 -1.69 5.01 -5.62
CA GLU A 174 -1.99 5.29 -7.03
C GLU A 174 -3.42 4.93 -7.38
N TYR A 175 -4.06 5.73 -8.24
CA TYR A 175 -5.38 5.47 -8.82
C TYR A 175 -6.50 5.28 -7.78
N ALA A 176 -6.29 5.85 -6.59
CA ALA A 176 -7.23 5.85 -5.49
C ALA A 176 -8.35 6.89 -5.70
N GLY A 177 -9.22 7.04 -4.71
CA GLY A 177 -10.26 8.05 -4.65
C GLY A 177 -11.68 7.56 -4.94
N PHE A 178 -11.98 6.29 -4.70
CA PHE A 178 -13.29 5.70 -4.99
C PHE A 178 -14.44 6.41 -4.26
N ALA A 179 -15.49 6.75 -5.01
CA ALA A 179 -16.73 7.33 -4.49
C ALA A 179 -17.60 6.29 -3.77
N ILE A 180 -17.66 6.34 -2.44
CA ILE A 180 -18.48 5.42 -1.64
C ILE A 180 -19.98 5.75 -1.73
N SER A 181 -20.29 7.04 -1.88
CA SER A 181 -21.59 7.54 -2.33
C SER A 181 -21.41 8.86 -3.08
N GLU A 182 -22.46 9.39 -3.70
CA GLU A 182 -22.41 10.67 -4.43
C GLU A 182 -21.93 11.81 -3.51
N GLY A 183 -20.78 12.42 -3.81
CA GLY A 183 -20.18 13.50 -3.02
C GLY A 183 -19.62 13.04 -1.67
N ASN A 184 -19.19 11.78 -1.58
CA ASN A 184 -18.55 11.17 -0.41
C ASN A 184 -17.50 10.17 -0.89
N GLU A 185 -16.48 10.73 -1.49
CA GLU A 185 -15.29 10.10 -2.01
C GLU A 185 -14.27 9.84 -0.88
N LEU A 186 -13.32 8.96 -1.16
CA LEU A 186 -12.09 8.85 -0.39
C LEU A 186 -10.96 9.52 -1.19
N ASN A 187 -9.77 9.66 -0.61
CA ASN A 187 -8.65 10.36 -1.24
C ASN A 187 -7.53 9.41 -1.66
N GLY A 188 -6.42 9.95 -2.17
CA GLY A 188 -5.18 9.19 -2.32
C GLY A 188 -4.69 8.66 -0.99
N ILE A 189 -4.34 9.57 -0.09
CA ILE A 189 -3.94 9.26 1.29
C ILE A 189 -4.68 10.21 2.22
N THR A 190 -5.46 9.68 3.15
CA THR A 190 -6.20 10.48 4.12
C THR A 190 -5.61 10.29 5.52
N PHE A 191 -5.28 11.40 6.18
CA PHE A 191 -4.88 11.41 7.57
C PHE A 191 -5.95 12.10 8.42
N TYR A 192 -6.60 11.32 9.27
CA TYR A 192 -7.55 11.82 10.24
C TYR A 192 -6.87 11.93 11.60
N ALA A 193 -6.51 13.14 12.02
CA ALA A 193 -5.92 13.42 13.34
C ALA A 193 -4.68 12.57 13.70
N CYS A 194 -3.79 12.33 12.73
CA CYS A 194 -2.50 11.70 13.03
C CYS A 194 -1.55 12.66 13.75
N GLY A 195 -0.84 12.16 14.77
CA GLY A 195 -0.03 12.96 15.67
C GLY A 195 1.46 12.99 15.30
N THR A 196 2.21 13.76 16.09
CA THR A 196 3.63 14.10 15.93
C THR A 196 4.60 12.92 15.90
N GLU A 197 4.19 11.73 16.34
CA GLU A 197 5.02 10.51 16.28
C GLU A 197 4.86 9.75 14.94
N THR A 198 3.88 10.14 14.11
CA THR A 198 3.69 9.59 12.75
C THR A 198 4.82 10.05 11.83
N THR A 199 5.38 9.12 11.05
CA THR A 199 6.46 9.41 10.10
C THR A 199 5.96 9.32 8.66
N VAL A 200 6.11 10.40 7.89
CA VAL A 200 5.73 10.46 6.46
C VAL A 200 6.88 11.07 5.66
N SER A 201 7.58 10.27 4.88
CA SER A 201 8.75 10.76 4.11
C SER A 201 8.93 10.00 2.79
N TYR A 202 9.25 10.67 1.68
CA TYR A 202 9.31 10.05 0.35
C TYR A 202 7.99 9.34 -0.02
N VAL A 203 6.89 10.09 0.03
CA VAL A 203 5.55 9.57 -0.26
C VAL A 203 5.00 10.23 -1.52
N GLN A 204 4.36 9.42 -2.37
CA GLN A 204 3.69 9.88 -3.58
C GLN A 204 2.22 9.49 -3.60
N SER A 205 1.37 10.44 -3.96
CA SER A 205 0.01 10.19 -4.45
C SER A 205 -0.05 10.40 -5.97
N HIS A 206 -0.65 9.46 -6.70
CA HIS A 206 -0.67 9.46 -8.17
C HIS A 206 -2.07 9.18 -8.74
N MET A 207 -2.56 10.07 -9.60
CA MET A 207 -3.74 9.89 -10.44
C MET A 207 -5.01 9.48 -9.66
N GLY A 208 -5.24 10.09 -8.49
CA GLY A 208 -6.47 9.90 -7.71
C GLY A 208 -7.68 10.61 -8.32
N LEU A 209 -8.89 10.10 -8.03
CA LEU A 209 -10.17 10.71 -8.48
C LEU A 209 -10.58 11.91 -7.62
N ASP A 210 -10.01 12.01 -6.44
CA ASP A 210 -10.24 13.08 -5.48
C ASP A 210 -8.89 13.70 -5.09
N ASP A 211 -8.77 14.17 -3.86
CA ASP A 211 -7.55 14.75 -3.35
C ASP A 211 -6.35 13.81 -3.38
N GLY A 212 -5.18 14.40 -3.63
CA GLY A 212 -3.91 13.69 -3.60
C GLY A 212 -3.59 13.17 -2.20
N ILE A 213 -3.47 14.09 -1.26
CA ILE A 213 -3.31 13.81 0.17
C ILE A 213 -4.15 14.81 0.94
N GLU A 214 -4.97 14.32 1.85
CA GLU A 214 -5.82 15.16 2.68
C GLU A 214 -5.54 14.91 4.17
N MET A 215 -5.46 16.00 4.93
CA MET A 215 -5.27 15.98 6.37
C MET A 215 -6.42 16.67 7.10
N PHE A 216 -7.16 15.91 7.89
CA PHE A 216 -8.19 16.41 8.80
C PHE A 216 -7.64 16.55 10.22
N GLY A 217 -7.16 17.74 10.56
CA GLY A 217 -6.56 18.04 11.86
C GLY A 217 -5.30 17.21 12.17
N GLY A 218 -4.91 17.12 13.45
CA GLY A 218 -3.63 16.52 13.83
C GLY A 218 -2.42 17.37 13.44
N GLY A 219 -1.22 16.79 13.48
CA GLY A 219 0.01 17.55 13.27
C GLY A 219 1.28 16.70 13.27
N PHE A 220 1.53 16.00 12.17
CA PHE A 220 2.79 15.32 11.91
C PHE A 220 3.66 16.13 10.94
N ASP A 221 4.98 15.93 10.97
CA ASP A 221 5.89 16.51 9.99
C ASP A 221 6.09 15.53 8.82
N ALA A 222 6.13 16.06 7.59
CA ALA A 222 6.30 15.31 6.36
C ALA A 222 7.35 15.93 5.43
N ASP A 223 8.10 15.09 4.70
CA ASP A 223 9.12 15.55 3.74
C ASP A 223 9.18 14.69 2.46
N HIS A 224 9.68 15.28 1.37
CA HIS A 224 9.79 14.64 0.05
C HIS A 224 8.43 14.10 -0.44
N ILE A 225 7.46 15.00 -0.53
CA ILE A 225 6.09 14.67 -0.95
C ILE A 225 5.90 14.94 -2.43
N VAL A 226 5.32 13.97 -3.14
CA VAL A 226 4.99 14.09 -4.56
C VAL A 226 3.49 13.89 -4.74
N VAL A 227 2.81 14.84 -5.38
CA VAL A 227 1.42 14.65 -5.81
C VAL A 227 1.33 14.89 -7.30
N THR A 228 0.73 13.94 -8.01
CA THR A 228 0.68 13.96 -9.47
C THR A 228 -0.68 13.54 -9.95
N GLY A 229 -1.37 14.40 -10.69
CA GLY A 229 -2.60 14.04 -11.39
C GLY A 229 -3.83 13.80 -10.51
N ALA A 230 -3.85 14.32 -9.26
CA ALA A 230 -5.09 14.41 -8.47
C ALA A 230 -6.17 15.10 -9.30
N SER A 231 -7.40 14.59 -9.19
CA SER A 231 -8.54 15.09 -9.96
C SER A 231 -9.36 16.12 -9.20
N ASP A 232 -9.07 16.33 -7.91
CA ASP A 232 -9.48 17.50 -7.15
C ASP A 232 -8.23 18.25 -6.64
N ASP A 233 -8.03 18.40 -5.33
CA ASP A 233 -6.90 19.12 -4.76
C ASP A 233 -5.65 18.25 -4.63
N SER A 234 -4.47 18.87 -4.72
CA SER A 234 -3.23 18.10 -4.56
C SER A 234 -2.90 17.86 -3.09
N LEU A 235 -2.98 18.90 -2.26
CA LEU A 235 -2.85 18.81 -0.81
C LEU A 235 -3.99 19.58 -0.17
N ASP A 236 -4.88 18.89 0.51
CA ASP A 236 -5.93 19.51 1.32
C ASP A 236 -5.59 19.36 2.82
N MET A 237 -5.80 20.45 3.55
CA MET A 237 -5.59 20.58 4.97
C MET A 237 -6.84 21.24 5.56
N ASP A 238 -7.66 20.45 6.23
CA ASP A 238 -8.84 20.92 6.96
C ASP A 238 -8.65 20.74 8.48
N GLN A 239 -9.57 21.31 9.25
CA GLN A 239 -9.77 21.06 10.67
C GLN A 239 -8.53 21.32 11.52
N GLY A 240 -7.71 22.27 11.10
CA GLY A 240 -6.57 22.78 11.86
C GLY A 240 -5.37 21.83 11.89
N PHE A 241 -5.08 21.14 10.79
CA PHE A 241 -3.79 20.48 10.61
C PHE A 241 -2.65 21.47 10.90
N HIS A 242 -1.71 21.09 11.78
CA HIS A 242 -0.67 22.00 12.28
C HIS A 242 0.76 21.42 12.20
N GLY A 243 0.98 20.49 11.28
CA GLY A 243 2.29 19.95 10.95
C GLY A 243 3.09 20.78 9.95
N LYS A 244 4.29 20.30 9.58
CA LYS A 244 5.08 20.85 8.47
C LYS A 244 5.13 19.89 7.31
N ILE A 245 5.06 20.43 6.09
CA ILE A 245 5.27 19.66 4.86
C ILE A 245 6.42 20.31 4.09
N GLN A 246 7.48 19.56 3.81
CA GLN A 246 8.71 20.05 3.19
C GLN A 246 9.07 19.25 1.92
N ASP A 247 9.86 19.87 1.04
CA ASP A 247 10.35 19.26 -0.21
C ASP A 247 9.22 18.68 -1.09
N VAL A 248 8.22 19.53 -1.36
CA VAL A 248 7.00 19.17 -2.06
C VAL A 248 7.13 19.41 -3.57
N PHE A 249 6.75 18.42 -4.38
CA PHE A 249 6.52 18.55 -5.82
C PHE A 249 5.07 18.22 -6.17
N ILE A 250 4.41 19.11 -6.90
CA ILE A 250 3.02 18.93 -7.35
C ILE A 250 2.94 19.12 -8.86
N GLN A 251 2.27 18.19 -9.53
CA GLN A 251 1.83 18.32 -10.91
C GLN A 251 0.34 18.00 -10.99
N GLN A 252 -0.50 19.03 -11.06
CA GLN A 252 -1.95 18.87 -11.18
C GLN A 252 -2.36 18.18 -12.49
N ASN A 253 -3.51 17.51 -12.48
CA ASN A 253 -4.14 17.05 -13.70
C ASN A 253 -4.60 18.27 -14.54
N PRO A 254 -4.14 18.44 -15.79
CA PRO A 254 -4.40 19.66 -16.56
C PRO A 254 -5.86 19.81 -17.01
N MET A 255 -6.68 18.77 -16.86
CA MET A 255 -8.07 18.75 -17.35
C MET A 255 -9.09 18.84 -16.22
N VAL A 256 -8.81 18.23 -15.07
CA VAL A 256 -9.81 18.03 -14.01
C VAL A 256 -9.38 18.49 -12.63
N GLY A 257 -8.08 18.62 -12.32
CA GLY A 257 -7.65 19.03 -10.98
C GLY A 257 -8.09 20.46 -10.63
N ASP A 258 -8.34 20.72 -9.35
CA ASP A 258 -8.80 22.02 -8.85
C ASP A 258 -7.65 22.86 -8.29
N ASN A 259 -7.27 22.69 -7.02
CA ASN A 259 -6.22 23.47 -6.36
C ASN A 259 -4.92 22.68 -6.12
N CYS A 260 -3.83 23.44 -6.06
CA CYS A 260 -2.53 22.89 -5.68
C CYS A 260 -2.46 22.69 -4.15
N PHE A 261 -3.09 23.60 -3.42
CA PHE A 261 -3.25 23.52 -1.98
C PHE A 261 -4.65 24.05 -1.64
N GLU A 262 -5.46 23.25 -0.96
CA GLU A 262 -6.61 23.72 -0.19
C GLU A 262 -6.21 23.77 1.29
N VAL A 263 -6.62 24.85 1.96
CA VAL A 263 -6.32 25.07 3.39
C VAL A 263 -7.54 25.70 4.04
N SER A 264 -8.25 24.88 4.80
CA SER A 264 -9.45 25.21 5.55
C SER A 264 -9.22 24.92 7.04
N ASN A 265 -10.00 25.55 7.93
CA ASN A 265 -9.83 25.42 9.38
C ASN A 265 -11.12 25.65 10.15
#